data_AF-A0A5P0ZJD3-F1
#
_entry.id   AF-A0A5P0ZJD3-F1
#
_cell.length_a   1.000
_cell.length_b   1.000
_cell.length_c   1.000
_cell.angle_alpha   90.00
_cell.angle_beta   90.00
_cell.angle_gamma   90.00
#
_symmetry.space_group_name_H-M   'P 1'
#
loop_
_entity.id
_entity.type
_entity.pdbx_description
1 polymer ?
#
loop_
_entity_poly.entity_id
_entity_poly.type
_entity_poly.pdbx_seq_one_letter_code
_entity_poly.pdbx_strand_id
1 'polypeptide(L)'
;MSSTRKYLIGRATMISLLAVLVGIWGIASYFGKGEIAPFLAIELALVVVGNRQNKKYGKGNFLKINHEGYSEGMQHNDEREARNLLNATFISARLTLLFVMLCLTFACIYIQNFGNNAKLIFDIRAFAFLGVFTIIIQQWSLVITYLRFDK
;
A
#
# COMPACT_ATOMS: atom_id res chain seq x y z
N MET A 1 -7.67 16.97 -14.97
CA MET A 1 -7.34 15.80 -14.11
C MET A 1 -8.47 15.68 -13.10
N SER A 2 -9.29 14.62 -13.16
CA SER A 2 -10.47 14.45 -12.28
C SER A 2 -10.07 14.48 -10.80
N SER A 3 -11.00 14.88 -9.93
CA SER A 3 -10.82 14.88 -8.46
C SER A 3 -10.39 13.48 -7.98
N THR A 4 -11.00 12.43 -8.54
CA THR A 4 -10.73 11.01 -8.32
C THR A 4 -9.28 10.64 -8.65
N ARG A 5 -8.76 11.10 -9.80
CA ARG A 5 -7.36 10.84 -10.22
C ARG A 5 -6.33 11.49 -9.29
N LYS A 6 -6.54 12.75 -8.90
CA LYS A 6 -5.64 13.46 -7.97
C LYS A 6 -5.65 12.78 -6.59
N TYR A 7 -6.82 12.37 -6.13
CA TYR A 7 -7.00 11.66 -4.87
C TYR A 7 -6.25 10.31 -4.86
N LEU A 8 -6.41 9.50 -5.90
CA LEU A 8 -5.76 8.19 -6.00
C LEU A 8 -4.23 8.29 -5.96
N ILE A 9 -3.66 9.25 -6.70
CA ILE A 9 -2.21 9.48 -6.71
C ILE A 9 -1.74 9.96 -5.34
N GLY A 10 -2.42 10.95 -4.73
CA GLY A 10 -2.07 11.46 -3.40
C GLY A 10 -2.11 10.37 -2.33
N ARG A 11 -3.14 9.53 -2.34
CA ARG A 11 -3.27 8.37 -1.45
C ARG A 11 -2.14 7.36 -1.67
N ALA A 12 -1.86 7.00 -2.92
CA ALA A 12 -0.80 6.06 -3.25
C ALA A 12 0.59 6.55 -2.83
N THR A 13 0.90 7.84 -3.05
CA THR A 13 2.16 8.44 -2.61
C THR A 13 2.28 8.44 -1.09
N MET A 14 1.24 8.84 -0.36
CA MET A 14 1.25 8.88 1.09
C MET A 14 1.38 7.48 1.71
N ILE A 15 0.62 6.50 1.21
CA ILE A 15 0.72 5.11 1.69
C ILE A 15 2.09 4.51 1.35
N SER A 16 2.66 4.84 0.18
CA SER A 16 4.02 4.41 -0.19
C SER A 16 5.08 5.03 0.73
N LEU A 17 4.94 6.31 1.09
CA LEU A 17 5.84 6.97 2.04
C LEU A 17 5.77 6.32 3.42
N LEU A 18 4.56 6.02 3.91
CA LEU A 18 4.38 5.27 5.17
C LEU A 18 5.04 3.89 5.09
N ALA A 19 4.80 3.14 4.01
CA ALA A 19 5.41 1.83 3.82
C ALA A 19 6.95 1.91 3.77
N VAL A 20 7.51 2.90 3.08
CA VAL A 20 8.97 3.09 3.04
C VAL A 20 9.53 3.42 4.43
N LEU A 21 8.84 4.25 5.23
CA LEU A 21 9.26 4.55 6.61
C LEU A 21 9.26 3.31 7.50
N VAL A 22 8.23 2.46 7.39
CA VAL A 22 8.19 1.14 8.06
C VAL A 22 9.39 0.28 7.63
N GLY A 23 9.72 0.29 6.33
CA GLY A 23 10.88 -0.43 5.81
C GLY A 23 12.22 0.09 6.35
N ILE A 24 12.40 1.41 6.38
CA ILE A 24 13.60 2.06 6.94
C ILE A 24 13.73 1.74 8.43
N TRP A 25 12.63 1.76 9.19
CA TRP A 25 12.63 1.33 10.58
C TRP A 25 13.06 -0.13 10.74
N GLY A 26 12.54 -1.03 9.90
CA GLY A 26 12.95 -2.44 9.89
C GLY A 26 14.45 -2.61 9.67
N ILE A 27 15.05 -1.83 8.75
CA ILE A 27 16.50 -1.81 8.50
C ILE A 27 17.28 -1.21 9.68
N ALA A 28 16.82 -0.08 10.22
CA ALA A 28 17.50 0.58 11.35
C ALA A 28 17.50 -0.32 12.59
N SER A 29 16.39 -1.02 12.84
CA SER A 29 16.25 -2.01 13.92
C SER A 29 17.20 -3.19 13.73
N TYR A 30 17.48 -3.61 12.49
CA TYR A 30 18.45 -4.66 12.20
C TYR A 30 19.87 -4.29 12.66
N PHE A 31 20.28 -3.02 12.53
CA PHE A 31 21.59 -2.55 12.99
C PHE A 31 21.62 -2.18 14.48
N GLY A 32 20.58 -2.50 15.25
CA GLY A 32 20.47 -2.13 16.67
C GLY A 32 20.26 -0.63 16.92
N LYS A 33 19.90 0.12 15.87
CA LYS A 33 19.71 1.60 15.89
C LYS A 33 18.23 2.01 15.80
N GLY A 34 17.32 1.04 15.75
CA GLY A 34 15.90 1.29 15.51
C GLY A 34 15.11 1.45 16.79
N GLU A 35 14.96 2.69 17.26
CA GLU A 35 13.93 3.00 18.25
C GLU A 35 12.55 3.03 17.59
N ILE A 36 11.57 2.34 18.16
CA ILE A 36 10.19 2.24 17.63
C ILE A 36 9.44 3.58 17.73
N ALA A 37 9.67 4.33 18.81
CA ALA A 37 8.95 5.55 19.15
C ALA A 37 9.01 6.66 18.07
N PRO A 38 10.18 7.03 17.50
CA PRO A 38 10.23 8.08 16.48
C PRO A 38 9.51 7.69 15.19
N PHE A 39 9.55 6.42 14.78
CA PHE A 39 8.88 5.98 13.56
C PHE A 39 7.36 5.96 13.71
N LEU A 40 6.84 5.45 14.83
CA LEU A 40 5.41 5.53 15.14
C LEU A 40 4.92 6.98 15.23
N ALA A 41 5.72 7.89 15.78
CA ALA A 41 5.37 9.31 15.85
C ALA A 41 5.28 9.95 14.46
N ILE A 42 6.22 9.63 13.55
CA ILE A 42 6.20 10.11 12.15
C ILE A 42 5.01 9.51 11.38
N GLU A 43 4.71 8.23 11.55
CA GLU A 43 3.55 7.58 10.93
C GLU A 43 2.23 8.21 11.39
N LEU A 44 2.06 8.39 12.70
CA LEU A 44 0.91 9.08 13.28
C LEU A 44 0.79 10.51 12.73
N ALA A 45 1.91 11.25 12.66
CA ALA A 45 1.93 12.59 12.11
C ALA A 45 1.50 12.61 10.64
N LEU A 46 2.00 11.69 9.81
CA LEU A 46 1.63 11.57 8.40
C LEU A 46 0.16 11.19 8.23
N VAL A 47 -0.36 10.28 9.05
CA VAL A 47 -1.78 9.92 9.05
C VAL A 47 -2.65 11.12 9.46
N VAL A 48 -2.23 11.88 10.47
CA VAL A 48 -2.96 13.09 10.91
C VAL A 48 -2.91 14.19 9.85
N VAL A 49 -1.76 14.44 9.23
CA VAL A 49 -1.59 15.45 8.17
C VAL A 49 -2.38 15.05 6.93
N GLY A 50 -2.30 13.79 6.50
CA GLY A 50 -3.15 13.27 5.43
C GLY A 50 -4.62 13.49 5.74
N ASN A 51 -5.05 13.25 6.99
CA ASN A 51 -6.48 13.35 7.38
C ASN A 51 -6.96 14.78 7.38
N ARG A 52 -6.08 15.72 7.73
CA ARG A 52 -6.35 17.14 7.65
C ARG A 52 -6.39 17.65 6.20
N GLN A 53 -5.53 17.15 5.32
CA GLN A 53 -5.54 17.54 3.91
C GLN A 53 -6.80 17.04 3.20
N ASN A 54 -7.25 15.82 3.47
CA ASN A 54 -8.48 15.30 2.88
C ASN A 54 -9.72 16.11 3.28
N LYS A 55 -9.86 16.51 4.55
CA LYS A 55 -10.97 17.40 4.98
C LYS A 55 -11.07 18.69 4.16
N LYS A 56 -9.98 19.14 3.54
CA LYS A 56 -9.92 20.35 2.70
C LYS A 56 -10.33 20.10 1.23
N TYR A 57 -10.27 18.85 0.75
CA TYR A 57 -10.57 18.45 -0.64
C TYR A 57 -11.83 17.56 -0.79
N GLY A 58 -12.41 17.07 0.30
CA GLY A 58 -13.65 16.28 0.30
C GLY A 58 -13.92 15.69 1.70
N LYS A 59 -15.18 15.63 2.14
CA LYS A 59 -15.55 15.10 3.47
C LYS A 59 -15.30 13.58 3.54
N GLY A 60 -14.06 13.14 3.76
CA GLY A 60 -13.81 11.72 3.99
C GLY A 60 -12.40 11.36 4.44
N ASN A 61 -12.33 10.30 5.25
CA ASN A 61 -11.10 9.74 5.77
C ASN A 61 -10.58 8.69 4.78
N PHE A 62 -9.35 8.87 4.25
CA PHE A 62 -8.76 7.95 3.26
C PHE A 62 -8.48 6.54 3.78
N LEU A 63 -8.51 6.34 5.09
CA LEU A 63 -8.39 5.03 5.73
C LEU A 63 -9.74 4.35 5.92
N LYS A 64 -10.84 5.09 5.88
CA LYS A 64 -12.17 4.50 6.00
C LYS A 64 -12.63 4.03 4.64
N ILE A 65 -13.15 2.81 4.63
CA ILE A 65 -13.79 2.19 3.47
C ILE A 65 -15.30 2.22 3.75
N ASN A 66 -16.09 2.70 2.79
CA ASN A 66 -17.54 2.72 2.87
C ASN A 66 -18.12 1.30 2.72
N HIS A 67 -19.42 1.17 2.90
CA HIS A 67 -20.14 -0.12 2.83
C HIS A 67 -20.01 -0.84 1.47
N GLU A 68 -19.60 -0.11 0.43
CA GLU A 68 -19.45 -0.60 -0.95
C GLU A 68 -17.99 -0.92 -1.31
N GLY A 69 -17.05 -0.77 -0.38
CA GLY A 69 -15.63 -1.06 -0.62
C GLY A 69 -14.80 0.12 -1.14
N TYR A 70 -15.38 1.33 -1.25
CA TYR A 70 -14.69 2.55 -1.69
C TYR A 70 -14.14 3.36 -0.52
N SER A 71 -13.05 4.11 -0.72
CA SER A 71 -12.57 5.00 0.34
C SER A 71 -13.51 6.19 0.58
N GLU A 72 -13.88 6.45 1.83
CA GLU A 72 -14.74 7.58 2.24
C GLU A 72 -14.16 8.91 1.73
N GLY A 73 -14.97 9.69 1.00
CA GLY A 73 -14.59 11.02 0.49
C GLY A 73 -14.36 11.10 -1.02
N MET A 74 -14.40 9.97 -1.72
CA MET A 74 -14.46 9.96 -3.18
C MET A 74 -15.86 10.38 -3.64
N GLN A 75 -15.98 11.57 -4.23
CA GLN A 75 -17.18 11.96 -4.98
C GLN A 75 -17.10 11.30 -6.35
N HIS A 76 -17.80 10.18 -6.52
CA HIS A 76 -18.06 9.62 -7.84
C HIS A 76 -19.27 10.36 -8.39
N ASN A 77 -19.03 11.35 -9.23
CA ASN A 77 -20.14 12.06 -9.88
C ASN A 77 -20.80 11.21 -10.98
N ASP A 78 -20.17 10.11 -11.40
CA ASP A 78 -20.64 9.23 -12.47
C ASP A 78 -20.45 7.74 -12.13
N GLU A 79 -21.46 6.92 -12.43
CA GLU A 79 -21.42 5.45 -12.32
C GLU A 79 -20.25 4.83 -13.12
N ARG A 80 -19.81 5.52 -14.18
CA ARG A 80 -18.65 5.13 -15.00
C ARG A 80 -17.35 5.17 -14.19
N GLU A 81 -17.14 6.19 -13.35
CA GLU A 81 -15.94 6.29 -12.51
C GLU A 81 -15.92 5.18 -11.45
N ALA A 82 -17.08 4.88 -10.84
CA ALA A 82 -17.21 3.80 -9.86
C ALA A 82 -16.90 2.44 -10.48
N ARG A 83 -17.44 2.14 -11.67
CA ARG A 83 -17.14 0.89 -12.40
C ARG A 83 -15.67 0.77 -12.77
N ASN A 84 -15.04 1.85 -13.22
CA ASN A 84 -13.62 1.89 -13.53
C ASN A 84 -12.75 1.63 -12.28
N LEU A 85 -13.15 2.17 -11.13
CA LEU A 85 -12.47 1.96 -9.87
C LEU A 85 -12.60 0.52 -9.36
N LEU A 86 -13.78 -0.09 -9.46
CA LEU A 86 -13.97 -1.52 -9.13
C LEU A 86 -13.09 -2.42 -9.98
N ASN A 87 -13.07 -2.20 -11.30
CA ASN A 87 -12.22 -2.96 -12.21
C ASN A 87 -10.73 -2.76 -11.89
N ALA A 88 -10.32 -1.53 -11.58
CA ALA A 88 -8.96 -1.23 -11.17
C ALA A 88 -8.58 -1.93 -9.86
N THR A 89 -9.49 -1.97 -8.89
CA THR A 89 -9.29 -2.66 -7.60
C THR A 89 -9.15 -4.17 -7.79
N PHE A 90 -9.99 -4.76 -8.62
CA PHE A 90 -9.93 -6.18 -8.93
C PHE A 90 -8.61 -6.59 -9.60
N ILE A 91 -8.16 -5.82 -10.60
CA ILE A 91 -6.88 -6.07 -11.29
C ILE A 91 -5.70 -5.84 -10.35
N SER A 92 -5.76 -4.78 -9.55
CA SER A 92 -4.76 -4.47 -8.53
C SER A 92 -4.60 -5.64 -7.54
N ALA A 93 -5.70 -6.16 -6.99
CA ALA A 93 -5.68 -7.31 -6.10
C ALA A 93 -5.06 -8.55 -6.76
N ARG A 94 -5.36 -8.81 -8.04
CA ARG A 94 -4.75 -9.91 -8.79
C ARG A 94 -3.25 -9.74 -8.99
N LEU A 95 -2.79 -8.54 -9.32
CA LEU A 95 -1.36 -8.23 -9.47
C LEU A 95 -0.62 -8.38 -8.14
N THR A 96 -1.23 -7.93 -7.04
CA THR A 96 -0.68 -8.12 -5.69
C THR A 96 -0.61 -9.60 -5.33
N LEU A 97 -1.66 -10.39 -5.63
CA LEU A 97 -1.66 -11.83 -5.38
C LEU A 97 -0.60 -12.56 -6.22
N LEU A 98 -0.44 -12.21 -7.50
CA LEU A 98 0.62 -12.74 -8.36
C LEU A 98 2.01 -12.45 -7.79
N PHE A 99 2.23 -11.23 -7.30
CA PHE A 99 3.48 -10.85 -6.64
C PHE A 99 3.73 -11.69 -5.38
N VAL A 100 2.73 -11.84 -4.51
CA VAL A 100 2.86 -12.67 -3.30
C VAL A 100 3.15 -14.13 -3.65
N MET A 101 2.48 -14.69 -4.66
CA MET A 101 2.76 -16.07 -5.12
C MET A 101 4.17 -16.21 -5.68
N LEU A 102 4.66 -15.23 -6.45
CA LEU A 102 6.05 -15.22 -6.90
C LEU A 102 7.02 -15.21 -5.73
N CYS A 103 6.83 -14.33 -4.75
CA CYS A 103 7.68 -14.27 -3.55
C CYS A 103 7.69 -15.58 -2.77
N LEU A 104 6.52 -16.21 -2.58
CA LEU A 104 6.40 -17.52 -1.94
C LEU A 104 7.11 -18.61 -2.74
N THR A 105 6.98 -18.60 -4.07
CA THR A 105 7.65 -19.55 -4.96
C THR A 105 9.17 -19.42 -4.87
N PHE A 106 9.69 -18.19 -4.92
CA PHE A 106 11.12 -17.93 -4.72
C PHE A 106 11.60 -18.37 -3.34
N ALA A 107 10.81 -18.12 -2.28
CA ALA A 107 11.13 -18.57 -0.94
C ALA A 107 11.22 -20.11 -0.85
N CYS A 108 10.25 -20.83 -1.43
CA CYS A 108 10.27 -22.30 -1.48
C CYS A 108 11.48 -22.85 -2.24
N ILE A 109 11.80 -22.29 -3.41
CA ILE A 109 12.98 -22.68 -4.20
C ILE A 109 14.27 -22.41 -3.42
N TYR A 110 14.35 -21.29 -2.70
CA TYR A 110 15.51 -20.96 -1.88
C TYR A 110 15.71 -21.95 -0.72
N ILE A 111 14.63 -22.32 0.00
CA ILE A 111 14.69 -23.33 1.09
C ILE A 111 15.22 -24.66 0.55
N GLN A 112 14.68 -25.09 -0.59
CA GLN A 112 15.01 -26.39 -1.17
C GLN A 112 16.48 -26.49 -1.59
N ASN A 113 17.08 -25.40 -2.09
CA ASN A 113 18.45 -25.41 -2.62
C ASN A 113 19.51 -25.03 -1.58
N PHE A 114 19.18 -24.23 -0.56
CA PHE A 114 20.17 -23.69 0.39
C PHE A 114 20.05 -24.22 1.83
N GLY A 115 19.11 -25.14 2.10
CA GLY A 115 19.01 -25.83 3.39
C GLY A 115 18.47 -24.96 4.53
N ASN A 116 18.44 -25.56 5.74
CA ASN A 116 17.61 -25.23 6.92
C ASN A 116 17.82 -23.84 7.59
N ASN A 117 18.33 -22.83 6.88
CA ASN A 117 18.23 -21.41 7.27
C ASN A 117 16.78 -20.86 7.16
N ALA A 118 15.78 -21.72 7.36
CA ALA A 118 14.35 -21.39 7.32
C ALA A 118 13.95 -20.29 8.33
N LYS A 119 14.75 -20.09 9.39
CA LYS A 119 14.62 -18.94 10.31
C LYS A 119 14.70 -17.59 9.60
N LEU A 120 15.38 -17.50 8.45
CA LEU A 120 15.57 -16.26 7.70
C LEU A 120 14.36 -15.91 6.82
N ILE A 121 13.54 -16.90 6.45
CA ILE A 121 12.34 -16.70 5.61
C ILE A 121 11.12 -16.35 6.44
N PHE A 122 11.00 -16.95 7.64
CA PHE A 122 10.03 -16.52 8.64
C PHE A 122 10.58 -15.41 9.56
N ASP A 123 11.69 -14.79 9.17
CA ASP A 123 12.19 -13.61 9.86
C ASP A 123 11.15 -12.50 9.70
N ILE A 124 10.75 -11.89 10.80
CA ILE A 124 9.83 -10.74 10.83
C ILE A 124 10.32 -9.61 9.90
N ARG A 125 11.63 -9.59 9.60
CA ARG A 125 12.30 -8.70 8.65
C ARG A 125 11.92 -8.98 7.20
N ALA A 126 11.92 -10.24 6.77
CA ALA A 126 11.51 -10.62 5.43
C ALA A 126 10.02 -10.30 5.21
N PHE A 127 9.20 -10.50 6.25
CA PHE A 127 7.79 -10.10 6.24
C PHE A 127 7.61 -8.58 6.20
N ALA A 128 8.41 -7.79 6.91
CA ALA A 128 8.36 -6.34 6.86
C ALA A 128 8.67 -5.82 5.45
N PHE A 129 9.77 -6.28 4.84
CA PHE A 129 10.12 -5.91 3.46
C PHE A 129 9.07 -6.35 2.45
N LEU A 130 8.62 -7.60 2.53
CA LEU A 130 7.58 -8.12 1.66
C LEU A 130 6.30 -7.30 1.81
N GLY A 131 5.90 -6.97 3.04
CA GLY A 131 4.75 -6.11 3.33
C GLY A 131 4.87 -4.72 2.69
N VAL A 132 6.04 -4.08 2.77
CA VAL A 132 6.30 -2.78 2.12
C VAL A 132 6.11 -2.87 0.61
N PHE A 133 6.74 -3.86 -0.04
CA PHE A 133 6.61 -4.03 -1.49
C PHE A 133 5.18 -4.41 -1.91
N THR A 134 4.50 -5.27 -1.14
CA THR A 134 3.09 -5.64 -1.39
C THR A 134 2.19 -4.42 -1.34
N ILE A 135 2.35 -3.55 -0.34
CA ILE A 135 1.57 -2.31 -0.20
C ILE A 135 1.83 -1.36 -1.38
N ILE A 136 3.10 -1.16 -1.74
CA ILE A 136 3.47 -0.29 -2.88
C ILE A 136 2.87 -0.83 -4.19
N ILE A 137 3.03 -2.13 -4.46
CA ILE A 137 2.50 -2.77 -5.67
C ILE A 137 0.97 -2.66 -5.70
N GLN A 138 0.29 -2.87 -4.58
CA GLN A 138 -1.16 -2.71 -4.51
C GLN A 138 -1.60 -1.28 -4.82
N GLN A 139 -0.99 -0.26 -4.20
CA GLN A 139 -1.40 1.13 -4.45
C GLN A 139 -1.10 1.60 -5.87
N TRP A 140 0.08 1.26 -6.41
CA TRP A 140 0.47 1.72 -7.74
C TRP A 140 -0.19 0.92 -8.87
N SER A 141 -0.45 -0.38 -8.69
CA SER A 141 -1.26 -1.14 -9.64
C SER A 141 -2.69 -0.62 -9.74
N LEU A 142 -3.28 -0.20 -8.62
CA LEU A 142 -4.59 0.46 -8.59
C LEU A 142 -4.56 1.77 -9.39
N VAL A 143 -3.59 2.64 -9.12
CA VAL A 143 -3.44 3.93 -9.82
C VAL A 143 -3.25 3.71 -11.32
N ILE A 144 -2.29 2.87 -11.73
CA ILE A 144 -1.97 2.64 -13.14
C ILE A 144 -3.18 2.05 -13.88
N THR A 145 -3.88 1.09 -13.25
CA THR A 145 -5.03 0.45 -13.88
C THR A 145 -6.21 1.42 -13.98
N TYR A 146 -6.47 2.22 -12.95
CA TYR A 146 -7.48 3.27 -13.01
C TYR A 146 -7.18 4.27 -14.13
N LEU A 147 -5.93 4.76 -14.21
CA LEU A 147 -5.48 5.67 -15.27
C LEU A 147 -5.61 5.08 -16.68
N ARG A 148 -5.59 3.75 -16.82
CA ARG A 148 -5.81 3.07 -18.09
C ARG A 148 -7.28 3.05 -18.50
N PHE A 149 -8.20 2.88 -17.53
CA PHE A 149 -9.65 2.87 -17.78
C PHE A 149 -10.28 4.27 -17.86
N ASP A 150 -9.60 5.28 -17.32
CA ASP A 150 -9.95 6.70 -17.39
C ASP A 150 -9.47 7.37 -18.70
N LYS A 151 -8.98 6.60 -19.68
CA LYS A 151 -8.69 7.05 -21.05
C LYS A 151 -9.94 6.94 -21.92
#